data_AF-A0A534R2U9-F1
#
_entry.id   AF-A0A534R2U9-F1
#
_cell.length_a   1.000
_cell.length_b   1.000
_cell.length_c   1.000
_cell.angle_alpha   90.00
_cell.angle_beta   90.00
_cell.angle_gamma   90.00
#
_symmetry.space_group_name_H-M   'P 1'
#
loop_
_entity.id
_entity.type
_entity.pdbx_description
1 polymer ?
#
loop_
_entity_poly.entity_id
_entity_poly.type
_entity_poly.pdbx_seq_one_letter_code
_entity_poly.pdbx_strand_id
1 'polypeptide(L)'
;GRRLEAELNRSHRRPGSGFVQPAIYAPELHLLFQVFPADRRLGGLAQAADGGAMAPVLEAALAAHTGGARLAGVGVHVVRYKPARKCLFRYELTWADGAPRRPTLVYAKLARRTKFERTRDILGRLRAAAGGLDFELPEPLGTVPELAMELFSQLPGVHLFTLVDDAAFPELCERVGAGLHHFHALPVALGWERDMGTTVTHVTDSTAEFAALLPAERSRIAGLGRALRAALTALPPPRLGLTHGDFHGDNILVDGTRIGRHPQDPTRYEDAEAMLGVCEHVLETGLP
;
A
#
# COMPACT_ATOMS: atom_id res chain seq x y z
N GLY A 1 0.12 -28.25 0.22
CA GLY A 1 -0.38 -28.06 1.60
C GLY A 1 0.62 -28.47 2.65
N ARG A 2 0.68 -29.76 3.00
CA ARG A 2 1.48 -30.29 4.13
C ARG A 2 2.94 -29.81 4.22
N ARG A 3 3.66 -29.77 3.08
CA ARG A 3 5.05 -29.24 3.06
C ARG A 3 5.11 -27.78 3.53
N LEU A 4 4.13 -26.97 3.12
CA LEU A 4 4.07 -25.54 3.40
C LEU A 4 3.71 -25.27 4.87
N GLU A 5 2.76 -26.04 5.41
CA GLU A 5 2.44 -26.06 6.83
C GLU A 5 3.69 -26.37 7.69
N ALA A 6 4.42 -27.45 7.36
CA ALA A 6 5.62 -27.83 8.11
C ALA A 6 6.73 -26.76 8.06
N GLU A 7 6.89 -26.09 6.92
CA GLU A 7 7.85 -24.99 6.75
C GLU A 7 7.48 -23.80 7.64
N LEU A 8 6.23 -23.33 7.58
CA LEU A 8 5.76 -22.19 8.38
C LEU A 8 5.83 -22.48 9.88
N ASN A 9 5.43 -23.69 10.29
CA ASN A 9 5.50 -24.11 11.69
C ASN A 9 6.94 -24.19 12.20
N ARG A 10 7.92 -24.49 11.34
CA ARG A 10 9.33 -24.48 11.72
C ARG A 10 9.88 -23.07 11.85
N SER A 11 9.54 -22.18 10.92
CA SER A 11 10.09 -20.83 10.85
C SER A 11 9.47 -19.84 11.84
N HIS A 12 8.21 -20.07 12.26
CA HIS A 12 7.45 -19.08 13.02
C HIS A 12 6.96 -19.56 14.39
N ARG A 13 7.24 -20.81 14.79
CA ARG A 13 6.89 -21.28 16.13
C ARG A 13 7.74 -20.55 17.16
N ARG A 14 7.10 -19.71 17.96
CA ARG A 14 7.73 -18.99 19.08
C ARG A 14 7.16 -19.44 20.42
N PRO A 15 8.01 -19.68 21.43
CA PRO A 15 7.55 -19.87 22.81
C PRO A 15 6.69 -18.68 23.26
N GLY A 16 5.54 -18.93 23.90
CA GLY A 16 4.70 -17.87 24.46
C GLY A 16 3.79 -17.12 23.49
N SER A 17 3.77 -17.46 22.19
CA SER A 17 2.95 -16.77 21.17
C SER A 17 1.44 -17.08 21.21
N GLY A 18 0.96 -17.83 22.21
CA GLY A 18 -0.45 -18.24 22.33
C GLY A 18 -0.93 -19.28 21.31
N PHE A 19 -0.23 -19.43 20.18
CA PHE A 19 -0.54 -20.40 19.12
C PHE A 19 0.52 -21.50 19.05
N VAL A 20 0.08 -22.76 19.23
CA VAL A 20 0.96 -23.94 19.20
C VAL A 20 1.46 -24.25 17.78
N GLN A 21 0.72 -23.84 16.75
CA GLN A 21 1.00 -24.04 15.33
C GLN A 21 0.63 -22.79 14.51
N PRO A 22 1.62 -22.05 13.97
CA PRO A 22 1.39 -20.89 13.12
C PRO A 22 0.70 -21.18 11.77
N ALA A 23 0.65 -22.43 11.32
CA ALA A 23 -0.05 -22.83 10.10
C ALA A 23 -0.69 -24.22 10.22
N ILE A 24 -1.85 -24.39 9.58
CA ILE A 24 -2.60 -25.66 9.52
C ILE A 24 -3.08 -25.88 8.09
N TYR A 25 -2.80 -27.04 7.50
CA TYR A 25 -3.32 -27.41 6.17
C TYR A 25 -4.51 -28.36 6.28
N ALA A 26 -5.67 -27.95 5.77
CA ALA A 26 -6.88 -28.78 5.67
C ALA A 26 -6.95 -29.40 4.26
N PRO A 27 -6.53 -30.67 4.06
CA PRO A 27 -6.45 -31.29 2.74
C PRO A 27 -7.80 -31.45 2.06
N GLU A 28 -8.87 -31.69 2.81
CA GLU A 28 -10.24 -31.87 2.29
C GLU A 28 -10.79 -30.61 1.64
N LEU A 29 -10.33 -29.44 2.12
CA LEU A 29 -10.72 -28.13 1.60
C LEU A 29 -9.69 -27.57 0.62
N HIS A 30 -8.53 -28.22 0.49
CA HIS A 30 -7.36 -27.67 -0.18
C HIS A 30 -6.93 -26.27 0.34
N LEU A 31 -7.19 -25.99 1.63
CA LEU A 31 -6.91 -24.70 2.27
C LEU A 31 -5.71 -24.77 3.22
N LEU A 32 -4.89 -23.73 3.22
CA LEU A 32 -3.85 -23.51 4.23
C LEU A 32 -4.23 -22.31 5.10
N PHE A 33 -4.47 -22.55 6.38
CA PHE A 33 -4.66 -21.53 7.38
C PHE A 33 -3.30 -21.08 7.91
N GLN A 34 -3.10 -19.76 8.01
CA GLN A 34 -1.87 -19.13 8.51
C GLN A 34 -2.26 -18.07 9.52
N VAL A 35 -1.59 -18.06 10.67
CA VAL A 35 -1.85 -17.11 11.75
C VAL A 35 -0.80 -15.99 11.69
N PHE A 36 -1.24 -14.74 11.71
CA PHE A 36 -0.32 -13.60 11.81
C PHE A 36 0.57 -13.74 13.07
N PRO A 37 1.89 -13.44 12.99
CA PRO A 37 2.64 -12.88 11.87
C PRO A 37 3.37 -13.92 10.98
N ALA A 38 2.91 -15.17 10.93
CA ALA A 38 3.53 -16.20 10.10
C ALA A 38 3.17 -16.02 8.62
N ASP A 39 4.12 -15.49 7.85
CA ASP A 39 3.97 -15.27 6.41
C ASP A 39 5.32 -15.43 5.70
N ARG A 40 5.48 -16.54 4.99
CA ARG A 40 6.71 -16.86 4.25
C ARG A 40 7.05 -15.86 3.14
N ARG A 41 6.05 -15.15 2.61
CA ARG A 41 6.25 -14.17 1.53
C ARG A 41 6.68 -12.81 2.09
N LEU A 42 6.56 -12.62 3.40
CA LEU A 42 6.95 -11.45 4.16
C LEU A 42 7.90 -11.87 5.30
N GLY A 43 9.11 -12.35 4.95
CA GLY A 43 10.03 -12.98 5.91
C GLY A 43 10.40 -12.13 7.14
N GLY A 44 10.38 -10.80 7.03
CA GLY A 44 10.62 -9.89 8.15
C GLY A 44 9.41 -9.65 9.07
N LEU A 45 8.23 -10.20 8.77
CA LEU A 45 6.97 -9.82 9.42
C LEU A 45 6.94 -10.11 10.92
N ALA A 46 7.43 -11.28 11.32
CA ALA A 46 7.46 -11.67 12.73
C ALA A 46 8.46 -10.84 13.55
N GLN A 47 9.52 -10.33 12.93
CA GLN A 47 10.42 -9.38 13.58
C GLN A 47 9.78 -7.99 13.66
N ALA A 48 9.17 -7.52 12.56
CA ALA A 48 8.48 -6.23 12.51
C ALA A 48 7.33 -6.11 13.52
N ALA A 49 6.68 -7.22 13.87
CA ALA A 49 5.62 -7.29 14.87
C ALA A 49 6.12 -7.35 16.32
N ASP A 50 7.44 -7.33 16.56
CA ASP A 50 8.05 -7.48 17.88
C ASP A 50 8.82 -6.19 18.26
N GLY A 51 8.30 -5.45 19.24
CA GLY A 51 8.86 -4.16 19.63
C GLY A 51 10.29 -4.26 20.17
N GLY A 52 10.60 -5.31 20.93
CA GLY A 52 11.94 -5.53 21.45
C GLY A 52 12.94 -5.82 20.34
N ALA A 53 12.55 -6.66 19.36
CA ALA A 53 13.38 -6.95 18.20
C ALA A 53 13.53 -5.76 17.24
N MET A 54 12.53 -4.87 17.18
CA MET A 54 12.55 -3.67 16.33
C MET A 54 13.29 -2.48 16.93
N ALA A 55 13.45 -2.40 18.26
CA ALA A 55 14.16 -1.29 18.91
C ALA A 55 15.54 -0.99 18.29
N PRO A 56 16.50 -1.94 18.24
CA PRO A 56 17.81 -1.66 17.64
C PRO A 56 17.74 -1.37 16.13
N VAL A 57 16.75 -1.93 15.43
CA VAL A 57 16.53 -1.70 13.99
C VAL A 57 16.09 -0.25 13.74
N LEU A 58 15.13 0.25 14.54
CA LEU A 58 14.59 1.60 14.42
C LEU A 58 15.61 2.65 14.86
N GLU A 59 16.39 2.39 15.93
CA GLU A 59 17.50 3.26 16.32
C GLU A 59 18.50 3.46 15.17
N ALA A 60 18.91 2.38 14.52
CA ALA A 60 19.85 2.43 13.41
C ALA A 60 19.26 3.15 12.19
N ALA A 61 18.03 2.80 11.81
CA ALA A 61 17.37 3.37 10.64
C ALA A 61 17.04 4.87 10.79
N LEU A 62 16.81 5.33 12.02
CA LEU A 62 16.48 6.72 12.34
C LEU A 62 17.67 7.53 12.87
N ALA A 63 18.89 6.99 12.83
CA ALA A 63 20.07 7.63 13.41
C ALA A 63 20.30 9.06 12.88
N ALA A 64 20.09 9.27 11.57
CA ALA A 64 20.22 10.58 10.93
C ALA A 64 19.22 11.64 11.48
N HIS A 65 18.06 11.20 11.97
CA HIS A 65 17.00 12.08 12.49
C HIS A 65 17.11 12.29 14.02
N THR A 66 17.87 11.45 14.71
CA THR A 66 17.84 11.33 16.17
C THR A 66 19.19 11.57 16.84
N GLY A 67 20.27 11.61 16.05
CA GLY A 67 21.64 11.72 16.56
C GLY A 67 22.14 10.42 17.20
N GLY A 68 21.62 9.27 16.77
CA GLY A 68 22.04 7.95 17.28
C GLY A 68 21.51 7.60 18.67
N ALA A 69 20.35 8.16 19.03
CA ALA A 69 19.76 7.95 20.34
C ALA A 69 19.19 6.55 20.57
N ARG A 70 18.96 6.23 21.86
CA ARG A 70 18.39 4.95 22.29
C ARG A 70 16.90 5.04 22.58
N LEU A 71 16.18 3.97 22.25
CA LEU A 71 14.78 3.76 22.58
C LEU A 71 14.65 3.12 23.96
N ALA A 72 13.80 3.68 24.79
CA ALA A 72 13.34 3.08 26.05
C ALA A 72 12.16 2.11 25.82
N GLY A 73 11.41 2.28 24.73
CA GLY A 73 10.29 1.41 24.40
C GLY A 73 9.78 1.58 22.97
N VAL A 74 9.21 0.50 22.43
CA VAL A 74 8.58 0.45 21.11
C VAL A 74 7.21 -0.20 21.23
N GLY A 75 6.16 0.60 21.13
CA GLY A 75 4.80 0.13 20.91
C GLY A 75 4.62 -0.26 19.44
N VAL A 76 4.05 -1.43 19.18
CA VAL A 76 3.84 -1.94 17.82
C VAL A 76 2.36 -2.08 17.54
N HIS A 77 1.89 -1.42 16.47
CA HIS A 77 0.51 -1.53 16.02
C HIS A 77 0.48 -1.96 14.56
N VAL A 78 -0.20 -3.07 14.28
CA VAL A 78 -0.51 -3.47 12.91
C VAL A 78 -1.65 -2.58 12.43
N VAL A 79 -1.34 -1.65 11.52
CA VAL A 79 -2.36 -0.82 10.87
C VAL A 79 -3.08 -1.64 9.82
N ARG A 80 -2.31 -2.40 9.01
CA ARG A 80 -2.89 -3.29 8.02
C ARG A 80 -1.98 -4.43 7.63
N TYR A 81 -2.55 -5.62 7.55
CA TYR A 81 -1.93 -6.79 6.96
C TYR A 81 -2.70 -7.24 5.70
N LYS A 82 -2.01 -7.30 4.55
CA LYS A 82 -2.50 -8.00 3.34
C LYS A 82 -1.66 -9.27 3.18
N PRO A 83 -2.21 -10.46 3.47
CA PRO A 83 -1.49 -11.72 3.45
C PRO A 83 -0.67 -11.91 2.18
N ALA A 84 0.54 -12.39 2.38
CA ALA A 84 1.56 -12.60 1.38
C ALA A 84 1.97 -11.37 0.56
N ARG A 85 1.45 -10.16 0.81
CA ARG A 85 1.65 -8.98 -0.06
C ARG A 85 2.42 -7.86 0.64
N LYS A 86 1.91 -7.40 1.78
CA LYS A 86 2.48 -6.27 2.55
C LYS A 86 1.87 -6.19 3.95
N CYS A 87 2.58 -5.52 4.85
CA CYS A 87 2.08 -5.11 6.16
C CYS A 87 2.48 -3.66 6.44
N LEU A 88 1.54 -2.85 6.93
CA LEU A 88 1.75 -1.50 7.41
C LEU A 88 1.71 -1.51 8.94
N PHE A 89 2.76 -1.00 9.55
CA PHE A 89 2.90 -0.84 10.99
C PHE A 89 2.90 0.65 11.36
N ARG A 90 2.41 0.93 12.57
CA ARG A 90 2.62 2.18 13.30
C ARG A 90 3.41 1.85 14.55
N TYR A 91 4.60 2.43 14.66
CA TYR A 91 5.45 2.32 15.84
C TYR A 91 5.28 3.56 16.70
N GLU A 92 5.00 3.34 17.98
CA GLU A 92 5.06 4.35 19.03
C GLU A 92 6.42 4.27 19.70
N LEU A 93 7.19 5.35 19.63
CA LEU A 93 8.58 5.39 20.06
C LEU A 93 8.73 6.20 21.33
N THR A 94 9.30 5.58 22.36
CA THR A 94 9.70 6.28 23.59
C THR A 94 11.22 6.36 23.63
N TRP A 95 11.79 7.56 23.59
CA TRP A 95 13.23 7.80 23.61
C TRP A 95 13.75 7.94 25.05
N ALA A 96 14.96 7.41 25.31
CA ALA A 96 15.52 7.35 26.67
C ALA A 96 15.87 8.73 27.27
N ASP A 97 16.17 9.74 26.46
CA ASP A 97 16.55 11.08 26.91
C ASP A 97 15.42 12.12 26.84
N GLY A 98 14.21 11.72 26.39
CA GLY A 98 13.03 12.59 26.33
C GLY A 98 13.13 13.81 25.40
N ALA A 99 14.07 13.85 24.46
CA ALA A 99 14.25 15.03 23.60
C ALA A 99 13.01 15.34 22.73
N PRO A 100 12.45 16.57 22.77
CA PRO A 100 11.12 16.88 22.22
C PRO A 100 11.04 16.93 20.69
N ARG A 101 12.18 16.92 19.98
CA ARG A 101 12.21 17.03 18.50
C ARG A 101 12.32 15.71 17.77
N ARG A 102 12.22 14.58 18.48
CA ARG A 102 12.36 13.25 17.89
C ARG A 102 11.02 12.68 17.44
N PRO A 103 11.00 11.88 16.37
CA PRO A 103 9.79 11.20 15.96
C PRO A 103 9.32 10.27 17.09
N THR A 104 8.14 10.54 17.63
CA THR A 104 7.43 9.66 18.59
C THR A 104 6.50 8.68 17.87
N LEU A 105 6.22 8.92 16.58
CA LEU A 105 5.43 8.06 15.72
C LEU A 105 6.15 7.84 14.40
N VAL A 106 6.29 6.57 14.01
CA VAL A 106 6.87 6.16 12.72
C VAL A 106 5.97 5.13 12.09
N TYR A 107 5.64 5.33 10.82
CA TYR A 107 4.96 4.31 10.04
C TYR A 107 5.98 3.51 9.23
N ALA A 108 5.70 2.23 9.07
CA ALA A 108 6.58 1.31 8.38
C ALA A 108 5.82 0.38 7.44
N LYS A 109 6.17 0.42 6.16
CA LYS A 109 5.58 -0.46 5.14
C LYS A 109 6.58 -1.58 4.83
N LEU A 110 6.25 -2.78 5.30
CA LEU A 110 6.93 -4.02 4.92
C LEU A 110 6.23 -4.62 3.70
N ALA A 111 7.00 -4.94 2.66
CA ALA A 111 6.46 -5.55 1.44
C ALA A 111 7.29 -6.76 1.00
N ARG A 112 6.81 -7.48 -0.03
CA ARG A 112 7.65 -8.45 -0.74
C ARG A 112 8.95 -7.78 -1.18
N ARG A 113 10.07 -8.50 -1.06
CA ARG A 113 11.40 -8.02 -1.48
C ARG A 113 11.40 -7.37 -2.86
N THR A 114 10.85 -8.03 -3.87
CA THR A 114 10.80 -7.51 -5.25
C THR A 114 10.01 -6.20 -5.37
N LYS A 115 8.97 -6.03 -4.55
CA LYS A 115 8.22 -4.78 -4.49
C LYS A 115 9.01 -3.69 -3.78
N PHE A 116 9.60 -4.00 -2.63
CA PHE A 116 10.46 -3.07 -1.89
C PHE A 116 11.60 -2.53 -2.77
N GLU A 117 12.38 -3.39 -3.44
CA GLU A 117 13.48 -2.93 -4.29
C GLU A 117 13.01 -2.01 -5.43
N ARG A 118 11.80 -2.24 -5.94
CA ARG A 118 11.20 -1.40 -6.98
C ARG A 118 10.69 -0.06 -6.44
N THR A 119 10.22 -0.01 -5.20
CA THR A 119 9.46 1.15 -4.69
C THR A 119 10.17 2.00 -3.64
N ARG A 120 11.26 1.50 -3.04
CA ARG A 120 11.87 2.10 -1.83
C ARG A 120 12.32 3.56 -1.98
N ASP A 121 12.72 3.97 -3.18
CA ASP A 121 13.20 5.34 -3.42
C ASP A 121 12.10 6.27 -3.97
N ILE A 122 10.93 5.72 -4.32
CA ILE A 122 9.89 6.48 -5.04
C ILE A 122 9.40 7.64 -4.18
N LEU A 123 9.09 7.41 -2.89
CA LEU A 123 8.58 8.47 -2.02
C LEU A 123 9.55 9.65 -1.90
N GLY A 124 10.85 9.36 -1.75
CA GLY A 124 11.89 10.40 -1.68
C GLY A 124 11.98 11.21 -2.97
N ARG A 125 11.94 10.54 -4.14
CA ARG A 125 11.93 11.22 -5.44
C ARG A 125 10.69 12.09 -5.63
N LEU A 126 9.52 11.58 -5.23
CA LEU A 126 8.27 12.33 -5.29
C LEU A 126 8.31 13.57 -4.40
N ARG A 127 8.76 13.43 -3.14
CA ARG A 127 8.86 14.56 -2.21
C ARG A 127 9.87 15.61 -2.68
N ALA A 128 10.99 15.20 -3.28
CA ALA A 128 11.96 16.13 -3.87
C ALA A 128 11.39 16.91 -5.07
N ALA A 129 10.48 16.30 -5.84
CA ALA A 129 9.80 16.93 -6.96
C ALA A 129 8.50 17.65 -6.57
N ALA A 130 8.03 17.52 -5.33
CA ALA A 130 6.70 17.94 -4.88
C ALA A 130 6.50 19.46 -4.74
N GLY A 131 7.46 20.29 -5.17
CA GLY A 131 7.32 21.74 -5.12
C GLY A 131 6.05 22.20 -5.84
N GLY A 132 5.07 22.68 -5.08
CA GLY A 132 3.77 23.12 -5.61
C GLY A 132 2.65 22.06 -5.62
N LEU A 133 2.84 20.87 -5.04
CA LEU A 133 1.72 19.93 -4.84
C LEU A 133 0.76 20.46 -3.75
N ASP A 134 -0.54 20.38 -4.04
CA ASP A 134 -1.59 20.74 -3.09
C ASP A 134 -1.79 19.69 -1.99
N PHE A 135 -1.20 18.50 -2.14
CA PHE A 135 -1.19 17.48 -1.10
C PHE A 135 0.21 17.24 -0.52
N GLU A 136 0.25 17.10 0.79
CA GLU A 136 1.44 16.75 1.54
C GLU A 136 1.75 15.25 1.36
N LEU A 137 3.00 14.95 1.02
CA LEU A 137 3.53 13.58 1.03
C LEU A 137 4.22 13.32 2.37
N PRO A 138 4.15 12.09 2.92
CA PRO A 138 4.88 11.78 4.16
C PRO A 138 6.38 11.92 3.94
N GLU A 139 7.11 12.29 4.99
CA GLU A 139 8.56 12.37 4.96
C GLU A 139 9.17 10.96 4.94
N PRO A 140 10.06 10.63 4.00
CA PRO A 140 10.81 9.38 4.03
C PRO A 140 11.86 9.43 5.15
N LEU A 141 11.67 8.62 6.19
CA LEU A 141 12.57 8.60 7.35
C LEU A 141 13.74 7.63 7.18
N GLY A 142 13.59 6.64 6.28
CA GLY A 142 14.64 5.67 6.00
C GLY A 142 14.11 4.37 5.43
N THR A 143 15.00 3.40 5.25
CA THR A 143 14.65 2.04 4.84
C THR A 143 15.37 1.02 5.72
N VAL A 144 14.79 -0.17 5.84
CA VAL A 144 15.42 -1.34 6.47
C VAL A 144 15.47 -2.45 5.43
N PRO A 145 16.55 -2.53 4.62
CA PRO A 145 16.65 -3.48 3.53
C PRO A 145 16.51 -4.92 3.97
N GLU A 146 17.00 -5.30 5.15
CA GLU A 146 16.96 -6.66 5.69
C GLU A 146 15.51 -7.15 5.81
N LEU A 147 14.59 -6.24 6.18
CA LEU A 147 13.16 -6.52 6.36
C LEU A 147 12.32 -6.17 5.13
N ALA A 148 12.91 -5.63 4.05
CA ALA A 148 12.18 -5.10 2.90
C ALA A 148 11.13 -4.05 3.32
N MET A 149 11.56 -3.08 4.11
CA MET A 149 10.71 -2.12 4.80
C MET A 149 11.10 -0.67 4.51
N GLU A 150 10.10 0.18 4.29
CA GLU A 150 10.23 1.64 4.14
C GLU A 150 9.65 2.32 5.40
N LEU A 151 10.35 3.32 5.94
CA LEU A 151 9.93 4.11 7.10
C LEU A 151 9.55 5.52 6.68
N PHE A 152 8.46 6.05 7.23
CA PHE A 152 8.00 7.40 6.90
C PHE A 152 7.21 8.05 8.04
N SER A 153 7.10 9.38 7.99
CA SER A 153 6.40 10.17 8.99
C SER A 153 4.89 9.90 8.99
N GLN A 154 4.26 10.21 10.11
CA GLN A 154 2.82 10.38 10.15
C GLN A 154 2.41 11.62 9.34
N LEU A 155 1.22 11.56 8.75
CA LEU A 155 0.47 12.75 8.32
C LEU A 155 -0.77 12.90 9.21
N PRO A 156 -1.11 14.12 9.65
CA PRO A 156 -2.33 14.37 10.42
C PRO A 156 -3.57 14.28 9.52
N GLY A 157 -4.73 14.16 10.16
CA GLY A 157 -6.04 14.26 9.50
C GLY A 157 -6.89 13.00 9.57
N VAL A 158 -8.05 13.09 8.93
CA VAL A 158 -9.03 11.99 8.78
C VAL A 158 -9.19 11.64 7.30
N HIS A 159 -9.65 10.43 7.00
CA HIS A 159 -9.82 10.01 5.61
C HIS A 159 -10.87 10.86 4.88
N LEU A 160 -10.62 11.22 3.62
CA LEU A 160 -11.56 12.03 2.84
C LEU A 160 -12.96 11.40 2.80
N PHE A 161 -13.06 10.08 2.65
CA PHE A 161 -14.36 9.39 2.60
C PHE A 161 -15.10 9.32 3.94
N THR A 162 -14.49 9.68 5.07
CA THR A 162 -15.26 9.88 6.31
C THR A 162 -15.99 11.23 6.32
N LEU A 163 -15.73 12.09 5.34
CA LEU A 163 -16.31 13.42 5.22
C LEU A 163 -17.39 13.51 4.14
N VAL A 164 -17.88 12.39 3.60
CA VAL A 164 -18.86 12.38 2.48
C VAL A 164 -20.14 13.15 2.77
N ASP A 165 -20.55 13.21 4.04
CA ASP A 165 -21.75 13.94 4.49
C ASP A 165 -21.45 15.40 4.90
N ASP A 166 -20.19 15.83 4.84
CA ASP A 166 -19.78 17.21 5.16
C ASP A 166 -20.09 18.15 3.98
N ALA A 167 -20.59 19.35 4.28
CA ALA A 167 -20.89 20.36 3.28
C ALA A 167 -19.66 20.79 2.46
N ALA A 168 -18.45 20.67 3.02
CA ALA A 168 -17.19 20.99 2.35
C ALA A 168 -16.66 19.86 1.44
N PHE A 169 -17.29 18.67 1.44
CA PHE A 169 -16.81 17.51 0.69
C PHE A 169 -16.63 17.76 -0.82
N PRO A 170 -17.56 18.45 -1.54
CA PRO A 170 -17.37 18.74 -2.96
C PRO A 170 -16.12 19.59 -3.22
N GLU A 171 -15.90 20.64 -2.42
CA GLU A 171 -14.72 21.50 -2.54
C GLU A 171 -13.42 20.73 -2.22
N LEU A 172 -13.45 19.84 -1.23
CA LEU A 172 -12.32 18.95 -0.94
C LEU A 172 -12.01 18.03 -2.13
N CYS A 173 -13.03 17.45 -2.77
CA CYS A 173 -12.85 16.64 -3.97
C CYS A 173 -12.23 17.43 -5.14
N GLU A 174 -12.66 18.66 -5.36
CA GLU A 174 -12.06 19.54 -6.39
C GLU A 174 -10.58 19.80 -6.12
N ARG A 175 -10.23 20.12 -4.87
CA ARG A 175 -8.83 20.35 -4.46
C ARG A 175 -7.97 19.09 -4.58
N VAL A 176 -8.53 17.94 -4.23
CA VAL A 176 -7.88 16.63 -4.40
C VAL A 176 -7.66 16.34 -5.89
N GLY A 177 -8.63 16.66 -6.75
CA GLY A 177 -8.53 16.55 -8.20
C GLY A 177 -7.43 17.44 -8.78
N ALA A 178 -7.36 18.70 -8.36
CA ALA A 178 -6.29 19.63 -8.76
C ALA A 178 -4.91 19.14 -8.32
N GLY A 179 -4.78 18.68 -7.08
CA GLY A 179 -3.54 18.08 -6.59
C GLY A 179 -3.14 16.83 -7.38
N LEU A 180 -4.11 15.97 -7.72
CA LEU A 180 -3.86 14.78 -8.53
C LEU A 180 -3.41 15.14 -9.96
N HIS A 181 -3.97 16.18 -10.56
CA HIS A 181 -3.52 16.70 -11.84
C HIS A 181 -2.04 17.16 -11.76
N HIS A 182 -1.69 17.94 -10.74
CA HIS A 182 -0.29 18.34 -10.49
C HIS A 182 0.63 17.13 -10.27
N PHE A 183 0.16 16.09 -9.58
CA PHE A 183 0.92 14.86 -9.37
C PHE A 183 1.26 14.15 -10.67
N HIS A 184 0.32 14.07 -11.62
CA HIS A 184 0.58 13.44 -12.92
C HIS A 184 1.63 14.18 -13.75
N ALA A 185 1.76 15.48 -13.53
CA ALA A 185 2.73 16.34 -14.21
C ALA A 185 4.13 16.33 -13.56
N LEU A 186 4.33 15.64 -12.43
CA LEU A 186 5.63 15.60 -11.77
C LEU A 186 6.70 14.99 -12.69
N PRO A 187 7.90 15.60 -12.79
CA PRO A 187 8.97 15.13 -13.66
C PRO A 187 9.75 13.96 -13.02
N VAL A 188 9.06 12.91 -12.59
CA VAL A 188 9.64 11.74 -11.91
C VAL A 188 9.58 10.51 -12.80
N ALA A 189 10.74 10.07 -13.28
CA ALA A 189 10.87 8.82 -14.02
C ALA A 189 11.06 7.62 -13.07
N LEU A 190 10.20 6.61 -13.21
CA LEU A 190 10.25 5.39 -12.38
C LEU A 190 11.13 4.28 -12.96
N GLY A 191 11.59 4.42 -14.22
CA GLY A 191 12.41 3.42 -14.91
C GLY A 191 11.65 2.12 -15.27
N TRP A 192 10.34 2.13 -15.09
CA TRP A 192 9.42 1.09 -15.53
C TRP A 192 8.09 1.75 -15.88
N GLU A 193 7.39 1.14 -16.82
CA GLU A 193 6.10 1.60 -17.31
C GLU A 193 5.11 0.46 -17.22
N ARG A 194 3.83 0.82 -17.12
CA ARG A 194 2.76 -0.14 -17.20
C ARG A 194 2.22 -0.14 -18.63
N ASP A 195 2.47 -1.23 -19.33
CA ASP A 195 1.96 -1.43 -20.68
C ASP A 195 0.44 -1.69 -20.66
N MET A 196 -0.27 -1.13 -21.65
CA MET A 196 -1.68 -1.41 -21.91
C MET A 196 -1.92 -2.89 -22.19
N GLY A 197 -0.97 -3.60 -22.79
CA GLY A 197 -1.02 -5.05 -22.93
C GLY A 197 -1.13 -5.78 -21.59
N THR A 198 -0.46 -5.29 -20.55
CA THR A 198 -0.58 -5.85 -19.19
C THR A 198 -1.99 -5.66 -18.63
N THR A 199 -2.61 -4.50 -18.86
CA THR A 199 -3.99 -4.23 -18.45
C THR A 199 -4.99 -5.14 -19.19
N VAL A 200 -4.80 -5.36 -20.49
CA VAL A 200 -5.62 -6.29 -21.28
C VAL A 200 -5.49 -7.73 -20.78
N THR A 201 -4.27 -8.18 -20.46
CA THR A 201 -4.03 -9.49 -19.84
C THR A 201 -4.74 -9.60 -18.49
N HIS A 202 -4.66 -8.57 -17.64
CA HIS A 202 -5.34 -8.57 -16.34
C HIS A 202 -6.87 -8.71 -16.46
N VAL A 203 -7.49 -8.01 -17.42
CA VAL A 203 -8.93 -8.18 -17.72
C VAL A 203 -9.23 -9.61 -18.18
N THR A 204 -8.36 -10.20 -19.00
CA THR A 204 -8.51 -11.58 -19.50
C THR A 204 -8.50 -12.57 -18.34
N ASP A 205 -7.49 -12.48 -17.47
CA ASP A 205 -7.30 -13.38 -16.34
C ASP A 205 -8.45 -13.24 -15.33
N SER A 206 -8.81 -12.00 -14.98
CA SER A 206 -9.93 -11.72 -14.07
C SER A 206 -11.26 -12.26 -14.62
N THR A 207 -11.52 -12.09 -15.91
CA THR A 207 -12.73 -12.61 -16.56
C THR A 207 -12.79 -14.14 -16.45
N ALA A 208 -11.67 -14.83 -16.67
CA ALA A 208 -11.60 -16.28 -16.55
C ALA A 208 -11.84 -16.75 -15.10
N GLU A 209 -11.25 -16.06 -14.13
CA GLU A 209 -11.43 -16.35 -12.70
C GLU A 209 -12.88 -16.14 -12.26
N PHE A 210 -13.48 -14.98 -12.54
CA PHE A 210 -14.88 -14.72 -12.21
C PHE A 210 -15.84 -15.69 -12.91
N ALA A 211 -15.58 -16.04 -14.17
CA ALA A 211 -16.39 -17.03 -14.88
C ALA A 211 -16.30 -18.42 -14.24
N ALA A 212 -15.15 -18.79 -13.67
CA ALA A 212 -14.99 -20.03 -12.92
C ALA A 212 -15.75 -19.99 -11.59
N LEU A 213 -15.70 -18.88 -10.87
CA LEU A 213 -16.35 -18.67 -9.56
C LEU A 213 -17.86 -18.48 -9.65
N LEU A 214 -18.36 -17.92 -10.76
CA LEU A 214 -19.77 -17.60 -10.98
C LEU A 214 -20.31 -18.29 -12.24
N PRO A 215 -20.52 -19.63 -12.20
CA PRO A 215 -20.90 -20.39 -13.38
C PRO A 215 -22.18 -19.91 -14.08
N ALA A 216 -23.15 -19.41 -13.32
CA ALA A 216 -24.41 -18.89 -13.84
C ALA A 216 -24.23 -17.62 -14.69
N GLU A 217 -23.20 -16.83 -14.42
CA GLU A 217 -22.94 -15.55 -15.09
C GLU A 217 -21.88 -15.65 -16.21
N ARG A 218 -21.38 -16.87 -16.51
CA ARG A 218 -20.26 -17.09 -17.46
C ARG A 218 -20.43 -16.34 -18.78
N SER A 219 -21.62 -16.42 -19.39
CA SER A 219 -21.89 -15.76 -20.68
C SER A 219 -21.83 -14.24 -20.57
N ARG A 220 -22.37 -13.67 -19.48
CA ARG A 220 -22.36 -12.24 -19.21
C ARG A 220 -20.94 -11.74 -18.93
N ILE A 221 -20.20 -12.45 -18.08
CA ILE A 221 -18.79 -12.15 -17.74
C ILE A 221 -17.93 -12.20 -19.00
N ALA A 222 -18.06 -13.25 -19.81
CA ALA A 222 -17.32 -13.36 -21.07
C ALA A 222 -17.69 -12.25 -22.07
N GLY A 223 -18.96 -11.84 -22.12
CA GLY A 223 -19.42 -10.70 -22.91
C GLY A 223 -18.76 -9.39 -22.48
N LEU A 224 -18.78 -9.09 -21.18
CA LEU A 224 -18.13 -7.91 -20.59
C LEU A 224 -16.62 -7.93 -20.82
N GLY A 225 -15.94 -9.07 -20.59
CA GLY A 225 -14.51 -9.20 -20.81
C GLY A 225 -14.10 -8.97 -22.27
N ARG A 226 -14.93 -9.41 -23.24
CA ARG A 226 -14.72 -9.08 -24.66
C ARG A 226 -14.89 -7.59 -24.93
N ALA A 227 -15.96 -6.98 -24.42
CA ALA A 227 -16.26 -5.56 -24.61
C ALA A 227 -15.16 -4.66 -24.02
N LEU A 228 -14.72 -4.94 -22.79
CA LEU A 228 -13.66 -4.21 -22.10
C LEU A 228 -12.32 -4.32 -22.86
N ARG A 229 -11.94 -5.52 -23.29
CA ARG A 229 -10.72 -5.69 -24.09
C ARG A 229 -10.77 -4.93 -25.41
N ALA A 230 -11.90 -5.02 -26.12
CA ALA A 230 -12.08 -4.29 -27.37
C ALA A 230 -11.97 -2.78 -27.16
N ALA A 231 -12.61 -2.24 -26.12
CA ALA A 231 -12.50 -0.84 -25.74
C ALA A 231 -11.06 -0.45 -25.41
N LEU A 232 -10.36 -1.23 -24.58
CA LEU A 232 -8.96 -0.97 -24.20
C LEU A 232 -8.00 -0.97 -25.38
N THR A 233 -8.18 -1.90 -26.34
CA THR A 233 -7.33 -1.98 -27.54
C THR A 233 -7.64 -0.88 -28.55
N ALA A 234 -8.86 -0.34 -28.56
CA ALA A 234 -9.25 0.76 -29.44
C ALA A 234 -8.75 2.14 -28.97
N LEU A 235 -8.30 2.26 -27.72
CA LEU A 235 -7.79 3.53 -27.20
C LEU A 235 -6.50 3.94 -27.93
N PRO A 236 -6.32 5.24 -28.21
CA PRO A 236 -5.04 5.74 -28.67
C PRO A 236 -3.97 5.47 -27.60
N PRO A 237 -2.69 5.31 -27.99
CA PRO A 237 -1.60 5.18 -27.05
C PRO A 237 -1.63 6.34 -26.04
N PRO A 238 -1.74 6.05 -24.72
CA PRO A 238 -1.83 7.11 -23.73
C PRO A 238 -0.50 7.86 -23.63
N ARG A 239 -0.56 9.13 -23.25
CA ARG A 239 0.65 9.85 -22.80
C ARG A 239 1.11 9.21 -21.50
N LEU A 240 2.39 8.86 -21.43
CA LEU A 240 2.98 8.35 -20.20
C LEU A 240 3.03 9.47 -19.17
N GLY A 241 2.42 9.21 -18.02
CA GLY A 241 2.40 10.10 -16.87
C GLY A 241 2.60 9.30 -15.60
N LEU A 242 3.06 9.99 -14.56
CA LEU A 242 3.08 9.40 -13.24
C LEU A 242 1.65 9.10 -12.81
N THR A 243 1.39 7.89 -12.33
CA THR A 243 0.09 7.52 -11.77
C THR A 243 0.27 6.91 -10.40
N HIS A 244 -0.71 7.11 -9.53
CA HIS A 244 -0.73 6.43 -8.24
C HIS A 244 -1.09 4.95 -8.39
N GLY A 245 -1.99 4.65 -9.34
CA GLY A 245 -2.51 3.31 -9.64
C GLY A 245 -3.64 2.82 -8.73
N ASP A 246 -3.93 3.50 -7.62
CA ASP A 246 -4.91 3.08 -6.58
C ASP A 246 -5.38 4.32 -5.79
N PHE A 247 -5.73 5.41 -6.48
CA PHE A 247 -6.05 6.68 -5.85
C PHE A 247 -7.54 6.71 -5.47
N HIS A 248 -7.85 6.82 -4.18
CA HIS A 248 -9.20 6.92 -3.66
C HIS A 248 -9.21 7.67 -2.32
N GLY A 249 -10.40 8.03 -1.81
CA GLY A 249 -10.54 8.88 -0.63
C GLY A 249 -9.94 8.34 0.67
N ASP A 250 -9.78 7.01 0.83
CA ASP A 250 -9.09 6.47 2.01
C ASP A 250 -7.57 6.66 1.94
N ASN A 251 -7.00 6.87 0.75
CA ASN A 251 -5.59 7.21 0.60
C ASN A 251 -5.32 8.72 0.80
N ILE A 252 -6.35 9.51 1.10
CA ILE A 252 -6.25 10.96 1.32
C ILE A 252 -6.68 11.29 2.75
N LEU A 253 -5.86 12.08 3.43
CA LEU A 253 -6.11 12.64 4.74
C LEU A 253 -6.44 14.13 4.62
N VAL A 254 -7.42 14.58 5.39
CA VAL A 254 -7.82 15.98 5.49
C VAL A 254 -7.63 16.44 6.92
N ASP A 255 -6.88 17.53 7.09
CA ASP A 255 -6.64 18.18 8.38
C ASP A 255 -6.91 19.69 8.25
N GLY A 256 -8.14 20.08 8.56
CA GLY A 256 -8.65 21.43 8.29
C GLY A 256 -8.53 21.74 6.79
N THR A 257 -7.70 22.73 6.45
CA THR A 257 -7.45 23.10 5.05
C THR A 257 -6.33 22.28 4.41
N ARG A 258 -5.56 21.48 5.14
CA ARG A 258 -4.45 20.69 4.60
C ARG A 258 -4.95 19.36 4.06
N ILE A 259 -4.39 18.94 2.91
CA ILE A 259 -4.63 17.63 2.33
C ILE A 259 -3.30 16.89 2.38
N GLY A 260 -3.30 15.69 2.94
CA GLY A 260 -2.15 14.79 2.96
C GLY A 260 -2.49 13.51 2.21
N ARG A 261 -1.48 12.85 1.63
CA ARG A 261 -1.66 11.52 1.04
C ARG A 261 -1.13 10.46 2.00
N HIS A 262 -2.02 9.65 2.56
CA HIS A 262 -1.60 8.54 3.41
C HIS A 262 -0.96 7.42 2.58
N PRO A 263 0.18 6.87 3.02
CA PRO A 263 0.76 5.67 2.44
C PRO A 263 -0.10 4.43 2.76
N GLN A 264 -1.06 4.16 1.88
CA GLN A 264 -1.97 3.01 1.83
C GLN A 264 -2.65 2.65 3.17
N ASP A 265 -3.68 3.44 3.53
CA ASP A 265 -4.78 3.00 4.42
C ASP A 265 -6.01 2.64 3.56
N PRO A 266 -6.47 1.38 3.53
CA PRO A 266 -7.46 1.00 2.52
C PRO A 266 -8.61 0.18 3.13
N THR A 267 -9.59 0.84 3.71
CA THR A 267 -10.78 0.18 4.30
C THR A 267 -11.66 -0.56 3.30
N ARG A 268 -11.37 -0.60 1.98
CA ARG A 268 -11.98 -1.56 1.05
C ARG A 268 -11.19 -1.81 -0.25
N TYR A 269 -11.26 -3.07 -0.69
CA TYR A 269 -10.90 -3.70 -1.97
C TYR A 269 -9.43 -3.87 -2.45
N GLU A 270 -9.35 -4.90 -3.29
CA GLU A 270 -8.22 -5.59 -3.90
C GLU A 270 -7.92 -4.94 -5.26
N ASP A 271 -6.63 -4.89 -5.59
CA ASP A 271 -6.11 -4.64 -6.95
C ASP A 271 -6.89 -3.63 -7.79
N ALA A 272 -6.98 -2.40 -7.30
CA ALA A 272 -7.22 -1.28 -8.20
C ALA A 272 -5.93 -1.11 -9.01
N GLU A 273 -6.02 -1.50 -10.27
CA GLU A 273 -5.20 -1.02 -11.35
C GLU A 273 -6.14 -0.23 -12.25
N ALA A 274 -5.94 1.08 -12.38
CA ALA A 274 -6.65 1.83 -13.41
C ALA A 274 -5.85 3.04 -13.90
N MET A 275 -5.52 2.95 -15.20
CA MET A 275 -5.68 3.95 -16.26
C MET A 275 -5.85 5.42 -15.87
N LEU A 276 -4.98 6.23 -16.46
CA LEU A 276 -5.14 7.68 -16.60
C LEU A 276 -5.12 8.08 -18.07
N GLY A 277 -6.10 7.56 -18.81
CA GLY A 277 -6.35 7.99 -20.19
C GLY A 277 -7.81 7.89 -20.64
N VAL A 278 -8.73 7.38 -19.81
CA VAL A 278 -10.13 7.16 -20.23
C VAL A 278 -11.15 7.98 -19.46
N CYS A 279 -10.86 8.39 -18.22
CA CYS A 279 -11.81 9.19 -17.46
C CYS A 279 -11.97 10.60 -18.03
N GLU A 280 -10.91 11.21 -18.58
CA GLU A 280 -11.02 12.56 -19.18
C GLU A 280 -11.88 12.54 -20.47
N HIS A 281 -11.75 11.52 -21.32
CA HIS A 281 -12.54 11.46 -22.56
C HIS A 281 -14.02 11.13 -22.34
N VAL A 282 -14.35 10.28 -21.34
CA VAL A 282 -15.75 9.92 -21.03
C VAL A 282 -16.50 11.04 -20.31
N LEU A 283 -15.80 11.85 -19.51
CA LEU A 283 -16.40 13.03 -18.86
C LEU A 283 -16.58 14.21 -19.85
N GLU A 284 -15.73 14.32 -20.87
CA GLU A 284 -15.89 15.29 -21.95
C GLU A 284 -16.98 14.91 -22.97
N THR A 285 -17.22 13.62 -23.21
CA THR A 285 -18.17 13.15 -24.24
C THR A 285 -19.56 12.82 -23.71
N GLY A 286 -19.75 12.79 -22.39
CA GLY A 286 -20.98 12.31 -21.76
C GLY A 286 -21.12 10.80 -21.90
N LEU A 287 -21.60 10.13 -20.86
CA LEU A 287 -21.99 8.72 -20.98
C LEU A 287 -23.21 8.62 -21.93
N PRO A 288 -23.28 7.61 -22.81
CA PRO A 288 -24.54 7.26 -23.47
C PRO A 288 -25.60 6.79 -22.46
#